data_AF-A0AAI9XXJ3-F1
#
_entry.id   AF-A0AAI9XXJ3-F1
#
_cell.length_a   1.000
_cell.length_b   1.000
_cell.length_c   1.000
_cell.angle_alpha   90.00
_cell.angle_beta   90.00
_cell.angle_gamma   90.00
#
_symmetry.space_group_name_H-M   'P 1'
#
loop_
_entity.id
_entity.type
_entity.pdbx_description
1 polymer ?
#
loop_
_entity_poly.entity_id
_entity_poly.type
_entity_poly.pdbx_seq_one_letter_code
_entity_poly.pdbx_strand_id
1 'polypeptide(L)'
;MARHCVSFFGLIVAASVSAFLTEEEFPWQPPGPGDLRSPCPGINTLANHGLLPRDGRNIDLEVLGEATALGYNMEHNTMLAVGIPALTTSTTGNSSTFHLSDVDQHIPQVIEHDGSITRDDKYFGDSNSFSHAAWGRALASWGDIEIIDLRFPTLVVVAIFRTAKKTHL
;
A
#
# COMPACT_ATOMS: atom_id res chain seq x y z
N MET A 1 -23.28 43.25 53.67
CA MET A 1 -23.33 43.14 52.19
C MET A 1 -22.27 42.14 51.74
N ALA A 2 -22.64 40.88 51.54
CA ALA A 2 -21.72 39.82 51.11
C ALA A 2 -21.78 39.68 49.57
N ARG A 3 -20.65 39.92 48.90
CA ARG A 3 -20.51 39.76 47.45
C ARG A 3 -20.26 38.28 47.16
N HIS A 4 -21.21 37.64 46.50
CA HIS A 4 -21.05 36.28 45.99
C HIS A 4 -20.15 36.32 44.76
N CYS A 5 -19.00 35.64 44.84
CA CYS A 5 -18.13 35.40 43.69
C CYS A 5 -18.69 34.20 42.92
N VAL A 6 -19.26 34.43 41.75
CA VAL A 6 -19.69 33.35 40.84
C VAL A 6 -18.48 32.96 40.00
N SER A 7 -17.92 31.78 40.29
CA SER A 7 -16.85 31.19 39.48
C SER A 7 -17.47 30.47 38.28
N PHE A 8 -17.26 31.00 37.08
CA PHE A 8 -17.60 30.31 35.83
C PHE A 8 -16.53 29.26 35.54
N PHE A 9 -16.83 27.99 35.80
CA PHE A 9 -16.09 26.88 35.22
C PHE A 9 -16.48 26.78 33.74
N GLY A 10 -15.60 27.29 32.87
CA GLY A 10 -15.72 27.10 31.43
C GLY A 10 -15.57 25.63 31.09
N LEU A 11 -16.64 25.03 30.54
CA LEU A 11 -16.59 23.70 29.95
C LEU A 11 -15.76 23.78 28.67
N ILE A 12 -14.52 23.27 28.69
CA ILE A 12 -13.75 23.04 27.47
C ILE A 12 -14.41 21.86 26.77
N VAL A 13 -15.21 22.14 25.75
CA VAL A 13 -15.62 21.12 24.78
C VAL A 13 -14.39 20.85 23.93
N ALA A 14 -13.64 19.81 24.27
CA ALA A 14 -12.69 19.22 23.33
C ALA A 14 -13.52 18.65 22.17
N ALA A 15 -13.60 19.40 21.07
CA ALA A 15 -14.06 18.83 19.82
C ALA A 15 -13.17 17.63 19.54
N SER A 16 -13.74 16.43 19.54
CA SER A 16 -13.07 15.25 19.03
C SER A 16 -12.75 15.53 17.57
N VAL A 17 -11.50 15.88 17.29
CA VAL A 17 -11.00 15.92 15.92
C VAL A 17 -11.14 14.48 15.42
N SER A 18 -12.13 14.25 14.57
CA SER A 18 -12.16 13.02 13.80
C SER A 18 -10.97 13.12 12.86
N ALA A 19 -9.98 12.24 13.04
CA ALA A 19 -8.79 12.17 12.20
C ALA A 19 -9.18 11.65 10.81
N PHE A 20 -9.87 12.48 10.04
CA PHE A 20 -10.02 12.27 8.61
C PHE A 20 -8.74 12.72 7.93
N LEU A 21 -8.13 11.82 7.17
CA LEU A 21 -7.06 12.22 6.27
C LEU A 21 -7.60 13.21 5.25
N THR A 22 -6.95 14.35 5.14
CA THR A 22 -7.30 15.38 4.17
C THR A 22 -6.19 15.51 3.12
N GLU A 23 -6.56 15.88 1.91
CA GLU A 23 -5.60 16.25 0.86
C GLU A 23 -4.80 17.52 1.20
N GLU A 24 -5.22 18.28 2.23
CA GLU A 24 -4.46 19.41 2.75
C GLU A 24 -3.27 18.95 3.59
N GLU A 25 -3.49 17.96 4.47
CA GLU A 25 -2.44 17.40 5.34
C GLU A 25 -1.55 16.39 4.60
N PHE A 26 -2.13 15.55 3.76
CA PHE A 26 -1.45 14.47 3.03
C PHE A 26 -1.70 14.57 1.52
N PRO A 27 -1.27 15.65 0.86
CA PRO A 27 -1.52 15.84 -0.57
C PRO A 27 -0.85 14.73 -1.38
N TRP A 28 -1.59 14.22 -2.37
CA TRP A 28 -0.99 13.36 -3.38
C TRP A 28 0.10 14.11 -4.15
N GLN A 29 1.24 13.44 -4.36
CA GLN A 29 2.29 13.88 -5.28
C GLN A 29 2.77 12.68 -6.12
N PRO A 30 3.03 12.87 -7.42
CA PRO A 30 3.62 11.82 -8.22
C PRO A 30 5.04 11.50 -7.70
N PRO A 31 5.52 10.25 -7.84
CA PRO A 31 6.92 9.94 -7.55
C PRO A 31 7.85 10.76 -8.45
N GLY A 32 8.89 11.34 -7.86
CA GLY A 32 9.92 12.08 -8.56
C GLY A 32 10.99 11.17 -9.18
N PRO A 33 11.92 11.74 -9.97
CA PRO A 33 13.06 10.97 -10.51
C PRO A 33 13.91 10.36 -9.38
N GLY A 34 14.02 9.03 -9.38
CA GLY A 34 14.84 8.29 -8.39
C GLY A 34 14.09 7.85 -7.13
N ASP A 35 12.83 8.24 -6.98
CA ASP A 35 11.94 7.70 -5.95
C ASP A 35 11.61 6.23 -6.24
N LEU A 36 11.66 5.41 -5.20
CA LEU A 36 11.46 3.97 -5.30
C LEU A 36 9.99 3.62 -5.06
N ARG A 37 9.47 2.70 -5.86
CA ARG A 37 8.12 2.14 -5.73
C ARG A 37 8.19 0.62 -5.87
N SER A 38 7.15 -0.02 -5.37
CA SER A 38 7.01 -1.48 -5.24
C SER A 38 5.97 -2.04 -6.22
N PRO A 39 5.85 -3.38 -6.37
CA PRO A 39 4.72 -3.99 -7.07
C PRO A 39 3.38 -3.80 -6.31
N CYS A 40 3.42 -3.40 -5.03
CA CYS A 40 2.24 -3.21 -4.20
C CYS A 40 1.61 -1.82 -4.39
N PRO A 41 0.37 -1.72 -4.91
CA PRO A 41 -0.29 -0.43 -5.09
C PRO A 41 -0.60 0.28 -3.77
N GLY A 42 -0.84 -0.45 -2.68
CA GLY A 42 -1.15 0.12 -1.37
C GLY A 42 0.00 0.97 -0.81
N ILE A 43 1.18 0.37 -0.60
CA ILE A 43 2.32 1.11 -0.02
C ILE A 43 2.87 2.19 -0.97
N ASN A 44 2.68 2.03 -2.28
CA ASN A 44 2.98 3.10 -3.24
C ASN A 44 2.07 4.33 -3.06
N THR A 45 0.79 4.10 -2.77
CA THR A 45 -0.17 5.17 -2.51
C THR A 45 0.19 5.90 -1.22
N LEU A 46 0.53 5.17 -0.15
CA LEU A 46 0.99 5.78 1.10
C LEU A 46 2.25 6.65 0.91
N ALA A 47 3.22 6.20 0.11
CA ALA A 47 4.39 7.02 -0.24
C ALA A 47 4.01 8.25 -1.08
N ASN A 48 3.08 8.13 -2.04
CA ASN A 48 2.59 9.25 -2.84
C ASN A 48 1.80 10.28 -2.01
N HIS A 49 1.21 9.89 -0.88
CA HIS A 49 0.55 10.80 0.07
C HIS A 49 1.47 11.28 1.19
N GLY A 50 2.72 10.80 1.26
CA GLY A 50 3.68 11.16 2.30
C GLY A 50 3.41 10.53 3.66
N LEU A 51 2.56 9.50 3.71
CA LEU A 51 2.35 8.65 4.90
C LEU A 51 3.53 7.70 5.10
N LEU A 52 4.16 7.27 4.01
CA LEU A 52 5.51 6.71 4.01
C LEU A 52 6.50 7.74 3.46
N PRO A 53 7.81 7.62 3.74
CA PRO A 53 8.86 8.35 3.03
C PRO A 53 8.59 8.40 1.52
N ARG A 54 8.48 9.62 0.98
CA ARG A 54 8.08 9.84 -0.42
C ARG A 54 9.07 9.26 -1.43
N ASP A 55 10.33 9.21 -1.05
CA ASP A 55 11.42 8.60 -1.82
C ASP A 55 11.38 7.05 -1.82
N GLY A 56 10.51 6.46 -0.99
CA GLY A 56 10.34 5.02 -0.85
C GLY A 56 11.54 4.32 -0.21
N ARG A 57 12.32 5.02 0.62
CA ARG A 57 13.55 4.47 1.21
C ARG A 57 13.44 4.22 2.72
N ASN A 58 14.23 3.27 3.21
CA ASN A 58 14.45 3.00 4.63
C ASN A 58 13.16 2.84 5.45
N ILE A 59 12.23 2.04 4.93
CA ILE A 59 10.96 1.73 5.59
C ILE A 59 11.21 0.65 6.65
N ASP A 60 10.94 0.95 7.91
CA ASP A 60 10.88 -0.05 8.97
C ASP A 60 9.44 -0.56 9.21
N LEU A 61 9.29 -1.57 10.08
CA LEU A 61 8.00 -2.18 10.36
C LEU A 61 7.04 -1.25 11.11
N GLU A 62 7.56 -0.33 11.93
CA GLU A 62 6.74 0.58 12.72
C GLU A 62 6.14 1.65 11.83
N VAL A 63 6.98 2.30 11.01
CA VAL A 63 6.55 3.29 10.00
C VAL A 63 5.55 2.67 9.03
N LEU A 64 5.76 1.41 8.63
CA LEU A 64 4.80 0.68 7.80
C LEU A 64 3.47 0.46 8.53
N GLY A 65 3.50 0.02 9.79
CA GLY A 65 2.32 -0.19 10.62
C GLY A 65 1.51 1.09 10.82
N GLU A 66 2.17 2.17 11.26
CA GLU A 66 1.55 3.48 11.47
C GLU A 66 0.92 4.02 10.19
N ALA A 67 1.64 3.97 9.06
CA ALA A 67 1.15 4.47 7.78
C ALA A 67 -0.08 3.70 7.28
N THR A 68 -0.13 2.38 7.48
CA THR A 68 -1.28 1.57 7.05
C THR A 68 -2.47 1.67 8.00
N ALA A 69 -2.21 1.80 9.30
CA ALA A 69 -3.24 2.08 10.29
C ALA A 69 -3.90 3.44 10.03
N LEU A 70 -3.09 4.47 9.79
CA LEU A 70 -3.59 5.81 9.50
C LEU A 70 -4.23 5.89 8.10
N GLY A 71 -3.56 5.38 7.07
CA GLY A 71 -3.97 5.46 5.68
C GLY A 71 -5.18 4.62 5.31
N TYR A 72 -5.32 3.43 5.91
CA TYR A 72 -6.30 2.43 5.51
C TYR A 72 -7.16 1.90 6.65
N ASN A 73 -6.99 2.42 7.87
CA ASN A 73 -7.66 1.90 9.06
C ASN A 73 -7.41 0.39 9.25
N MET A 74 -6.20 -0.05 8.89
CA MET A 74 -5.73 -1.42 9.12
C MET A 74 -5.24 -1.56 10.56
N GLU A 75 -5.33 -2.77 11.13
CA GLU A 75 -4.67 -3.02 12.41
C GLU A 75 -3.14 -2.93 12.21
N HIS A 76 -2.45 -2.28 13.14
CA HIS A 76 -1.03 -1.91 13.05
C HIS A 76 -0.13 -3.08 12.61
N ASN A 77 -0.37 -4.27 13.18
CA ASN A 77 0.46 -5.44 12.93
C ASN A 77 0.02 -6.26 11.71
N THR A 78 -1.07 -5.89 11.02
CA THR A 78 -1.55 -6.60 9.84
C THR A 78 -0.48 -6.63 8.76
N MET A 79 0.32 -5.56 8.64
CA MET A 79 1.40 -5.47 7.68
C MET A 79 2.67 -6.22 8.08
N LEU A 80 2.77 -6.81 9.28
CA LEU A 80 3.90 -7.67 9.62
C LEU A 80 4.01 -8.88 8.69
N ALA A 81 2.89 -9.38 8.18
CA ALA A 81 2.85 -10.49 7.22
C ALA A 81 3.57 -10.17 5.89
N VAL A 82 3.73 -8.88 5.55
CA VAL A 82 4.43 -8.41 4.34
C VAL A 82 5.78 -7.78 4.71
N GLY A 83 5.82 -6.99 5.79
CA GLY A 83 7.01 -6.29 6.23
C GLY A 83 8.14 -7.22 6.67
N ILE A 84 7.84 -8.28 7.43
CA ILE A 84 8.87 -9.24 7.87
C ILE A 84 9.55 -9.93 6.68
N PRO A 85 8.81 -10.47 5.68
CA PRO A 85 9.44 -10.97 4.47
C PRO A 85 10.19 -9.88 3.69
N ALA A 86 9.70 -8.64 3.60
CA ALA A 86 10.39 -7.56 2.89
C ALA A 86 11.76 -7.22 3.51
N LEU A 87 11.93 -7.37 4.83
CA LEU A 87 13.24 -7.21 5.45
C LEU A 87 14.28 -8.24 4.96
N THR A 88 13.84 -9.41 4.50
CA THR A 88 14.75 -10.44 3.95
C THR A 88 15.27 -10.11 2.55
N THR A 89 14.67 -9.14 1.87
CA THR A 89 15.09 -8.66 0.54
C THR A 89 15.81 -7.31 0.60
N SER A 90 16.08 -6.82 1.82
CA SER A 90 16.61 -5.47 2.05
C SER A 90 17.95 -5.21 1.36
N THR A 91 18.01 -4.09 0.64
CA THR A 91 19.25 -3.56 0.05
C THR A 91 19.78 -2.31 0.75
N THR A 92 19.14 -1.91 1.86
CA THR A 92 19.41 -0.66 2.59
C THR A 92 20.75 -0.65 3.33
N GLY A 93 21.34 -1.82 3.58
CA GLY A 93 22.48 -1.98 4.50
C GLY A 93 22.10 -1.99 5.99
N ASN A 94 20.80 -1.89 6.31
CA ASN A 94 20.24 -1.99 7.66
C ASN A 94 19.19 -3.12 7.70
N SER A 95 19.40 -4.11 8.58
CA SER A 95 18.52 -5.29 8.70
C SER A 95 17.12 -4.99 9.22
N SER A 96 16.87 -3.77 9.70
CA SER A 96 15.58 -3.33 10.24
C SER A 96 14.78 -2.48 9.26
N THR A 97 15.29 -2.23 8.06
CA THR A 97 14.60 -1.42 7.03
C THR A 97 14.65 -2.07 5.67
N PHE A 98 13.73 -1.73 4.77
CA PHE A 98 13.76 -2.08 3.34
C PHE A 98 13.45 -0.84 2.47
N HIS A 99 13.87 -0.85 1.21
CA HIS A 99 13.38 0.10 0.20
C HIS A 99 12.11 -0.46 -0.45
N LEU A 100 11.18 0.39 -0.89
CA LEU A 100 9.96 -0.08 -1.57
C LEU A 100 10.27 -0.96 -2.79
N SER A 101 11.36 -0.68 -3.52
CA SER A 101 11.79 -1.51 -4.65
C SER A 101 12.28 -2.90 -4.24
N ASP A 102 12.71 -3.11 -2.99
CA ASP A 102 13.18 -4.42 -2.51
C ASP A 102 12.03 -5.45 -2.49
N VAL A 103 10.78 -4.98 -2.47
CA VAL A 103 9.59 -5.83 -2.52
C VAL A 103 9.42 -6.51 -3.90
N ASP A 104 10.05 -6.00 -4.97
CA ASP A 104 10.04 -6.57 -6.34
C ASP A 104 10.97 -7.78 -6.52
N GLN A 105 11.58 -8.30 -5.45
CA GLN A 105 12.47 -9.45 -5.57
C GLN A 105 11.69 -10.71 -6.00
N HIS A 106 11.86 -11.10 -7.27
CA HIS A 106 11.23 -12.29 -7.83
C HIS A 106 11.98 -13.60 -7.48
N ILE A 107 13.32 -13.62 -7.56
CA ILE A 107 14.14 -14.81 -7.27
C ILE A 107 15.30 -14.45 -6.31
N PRO A 108 15.48 -15.17 -5.18
CA PRO A 108 14.53 -16.14 -4.63
C PRO A 108 13.19 -15.46 -4.29
N GLN A 109 12.10 -16.18 -4.50
CA GLN A 109 10.75 -15.65 -4.34
C GLN A 109 10.43 -15.41 -2.85
N VAL A 110 9.94 -14.20 -2.54
CA VAL A 110 9.60 -13.81 -1.16
C VAL A 110 8.17 -13.26 -1.06
N ILE A 111 7.89 -12.16 -1.76
CA ILE A 111 6.55 -11.53 -1.81
C ILE A 111 6.07 -11.44 -3.25
N GLU A 112 6.87 -10.85 -4.13
CA GLU A 112 6.50 -10.67 -5.53
C GLU A 112 6.33 -12.04 -6.22
N HIS A 113 5.35 -12.11 -7.10
CA HIS A 113 4.89 -13.35 -7.70
C HIS A 113 4.22 -13.13 -9.06
N ASP A 114 4.30 -14.16 -9.90
CA ASP A 114 3.56 -14.23 -11.16
C ASP A 114 2.04 -14.33 -10.92
N GLY A 115 1.26 -14.07 -11.96
CA GLY A 115 -0.19 -14.00 -11.89
C GLY A 115 -0.68 -12.74 -11.17
N SER A 116 0.05 -11.64 -11.30
CA SER A 116 -0.35 -10.35 -10.75
C SER A 116 -1.55 -9.74 -11.50
N ILE A 117 -2.41 -9.01 -10.78
CA ILE A 117 -3.62 -8.37 -11.36
C ILE A 117 -3.26 -7.18 -12.25
N THR A 118 -2.22 -6.43 -11.88
CA THR A 118 -1.87 -5.15 -12.51
C THR A 118 -0.41 -5.04 -12.95
N ARG A 119 0.41 -6.07 -12.70
CA ARG A 119 1.82 -6.17 -13.09
C ARG A 119 1.97 -7.31 -14.07
N ASP A 120 2.94 -7.24 -14.96
CA ASP A 120 3.29 -8.39 -15.79
C ASP A 120 4.19 -9.34 -15.00
N ASP A 121 4.19 -10.61 -15.39
CA ASP A 121 5.00 -11.63 -14.76
C ASP A 121 6.49 -11.39 -15.04
N LYS A 122 7.39 -11.71 -14.10
CA LYS A 122 8.81 -11.34 -14.21
C LYS A 122 9.47 -11.89 -15.47
N TYR A 123 9.00 -13.05 -15.93
CA TYR A 123 9.41 -13.66 -17.19
C TYR A 123 9.36 -12.69 -18.38
N PHE A 124 8.40 -11.77 -18.41
CA PHE A 124 8.26 -10.76 -19.47
C PHE A 124 9.05 -9.46 -19.23
N GLY A 125 9.69 -9.32 -18.06
CA GLY A 125 10.60 -8.23 -17.73
C GLY A 125 10.23 -7.48 -16.45
N ASP A 126 9.27 -6.56 -16.53
CA ASP A 126 8.92 -5.63 -15.45
C ASP A 126 7.73 -6.11 -14.63
N SER A 127 8.03 -6.66 -13.45
CA SER A 127 7.09 -7.11 -12.42
C SER A 127 6.70 -6.02 -11.42
N ASN A 128 7.30 -4.83 -11.50
CA ASN A 128 7.15 -3.77 -10.51
C ASN A 128 6.09 -2.74 -10.95
N SER A 129 6.22 -2.28 -12.19
CA SER A 129 5.43 -1.17 -12.71
C SER A 129 3.99 -1.58 -13.05
N PHE A 130 3.08 -0.61 -13.01
CA PHE A 130 1.72 -0.83 -13.49
C PHE A 130 1.73 -1.15 -14.99
N SER A 131 1.09 -2.26 -15.37
CA SER A 131 0.93 -2.71 -16.75
C SER A 131 -0.52 -2.52 -17.21
N HIS A 132 -0.70 -1.69 -18.24
CA HIS A 132 -2.00 -1.55 -18.92
C HIS A 132 -2.48 -2.88 -19.53
N ALA A 133 -1.55 -3.74 -19.96
CA ALA A 133 -1.90 -5.04 -20.53
C ALA A 133 -2.42 -5.99 -19.45
N ALA A 134 -1.73 -6.09 -18.30
CA ALA A 134 -2.19 -6.87 -17.15
C ALA A 134 -3.55 -6.38 -16.64
N TRP A 135 -3.67 -5.07 -16.47
CA TRP A 135 -4.94 -4.47 -16.05
C TRP A 135 -6.08 -4.72 -17.05
N GLY A 136 -5.80 -4.63 -18.35
CA GLY A 136 -6.76 -4.97 -19.40
C GLY A 136 -7.28 -6.40 -19.31
N ARG A 137 -6.43 -7.37 -18.95
CA ARG A 137 -6.84 -8.76 -18.70
C ARG A 137 -7.78 -8.88 -17.50
N ALA A 138 -7.50 -8.15 -16.41
CA ALA A 138 -8.35 -8.12 -15.23
C ALA A 138 -9.73 -7.51 -15.53
N LEU A 139 -9.76 -6.35 -16.19
CA LEU A 139 -11.00 -5.69 -16.62
C LEU A 139 -11.84 -6.59 -17.52
N ALA A 140 -11.23 -7.24 -18.53
CA ALA A 140 -11.94 -8.15 -19.42
C ALA A 140 -12.57 -9.33 -18.68
N SER A 141 -12.00 -9.75 -17.55
CA SER A 141 -12.51 -10.85 -16.73
C SER A 141 -13.68 -10.44 -15.84
N TRP A 142 -13.74 -9.16 -15.44
CA TRP A 142 -14.85 -8.59 -14.68
C TRP A 142 -16.04 -8.16 -15.55
N GLY A 143 -15.80 -7.79 -16.81
CA GLY A 143 -16.83 -7.28 -17.70
C GLY A 143 -17.36 -5.92 -17.21
N ASP A 144 -18.68 -5.70 -17.35
CA ASP A 144 -19.32 -4.41 -17.08
C ASP A 144 -19.80 -4.25 -15.63
N ILE A 145 -19.18 -4.95 -14.66
CA ILE A 145 -19.54 -4.78 -13.25
C ILE A 145 -19.08 -3.40 -12.75
N GLU A 146 -19.96 -2.73 -12.02
CA GLU A 146 -19.66 -1.43 -11.41
C GLU A 146 -18.92 -1.57 -10.07
N ILE A 147 -19.12 -2.70 -9.38
CA ILE A 147 -18.57 -2.96 -8.04
C ILE A 147 -17.78 -4.27 -8.06
N ILE A 148 -16.52 -4.21 -7.64
CA ILE A 148 -15.71 -5.38 -7.35
C ILE A 148 -16.03 -5.83 -5.93
N ASP A 149 -16.72 -6.97 -5.79
CA ASP A 149 -17.03 -7.58 -4.51
C ASP A 149 -16.59 -9.04 -4.44
N LEU A 150 -16.85 -9.70 -3.31
CA LEU A 150 -16.44 -11.08 -3.04
C LEU A 150 -17.13 -12.15 -3.89
N ARG A 151 -18.12 -11.80 -4.71
CA ARG A 151 -18.80 -12.73 -5.64
C ARG A 151 -18.01 -12.95 -6.92
N PHE A 152 -17.18 -11.99 -7.31
CA PHE A 152 -16.39 -11.99 -8.55
C PHE A 152 -14.86 -12.24 -8.44
N PRO A 153 -14.20 -12.41 -7.27
CA PRO A 153 -12.73 -12.54 -7.23
C PRO A 153 -12.27 -13.90 -7.79
N THR A 154 -13.07 -14.95 -7.65
CA THR A 154 -12.72 -16.28 -8.15
C THR A 154 -12.58 -16.30 -9.66
N LEU A 155 -13.37 -15.52 -10.41
CA LEU A 155 -13.28 -15.49 -11.87
C LEU A 155 -11.98 -14.83 -12.35
N VAL A 156 -11.60 -13.71 -11.75
CA VAL A 156 -10.42 -12.94 -12.17
C VAL A 156 -9.13 -13.61 -11.76
N VAL A 157 -9.03 -14.06 -10.51
CA VAL A 157 -7.85 -14.77 -10.02
C VAL A 157 -7.62 -16.05 -10.83
N VAL A 158 -8.68 -16.81 -11.13
CA VAL A 158 -8.58 -18.01 -11.98
C VAL A 158 -8.20 -17.66 -13.41
N ALA A 159 -8.75 -16.60 -14.00
CA ALA A 159 -8.41 -16.18 -15.37
C ALA A 159 -6.95 -15.73 -15.48
N ILE A 160 -6.45 -15.00 -14.49
CA ILE A 160 -5.07 -14.55 -14.41
C ILE A 160 -4.12 -15.75 -14.27
N PHE A 161 -4.36 -16.64 -13.30
CA PHE A 161 -3.52 -17.83 -13.13
C PHE A 161 -3.53 -18.76 -14.35
N ARG A 162 -4.67 -18.89 -15.04
CA ARG A 162 -4.75 -19.67 -16.30
C ARG A 162 -3.91 -19.04 -17.41
N THR A 163 -3.82 -17.72 -17.45
CA THR A 163 -3.02 -17.01 -18.46
C THR A 163 -1.53 -17.12 -18.14
N ALA A 164 -1.13 -16.89 -16.88
CA ALA A 164 0.25 -17.07 -16.43
C ALA A 164 0.77 -18.49 -16.75
N LYS A 165 0.00 -19.52 -16.36
CA LYS A 165 0.34 -20.93 -16.64
C LYS A 165 0.50 -21.27 -18.12
N LYS A 166 -0.23 -20.61 -19.02
CA LYS A 166 -0.15 -20.90 -20.46
C LYS A 166 1.07 -20.29 -21.13
N THR A 167 1.69 -19.31 -20.50
CA THR A 167 2.64 -18.44 -21.19
C THR A 167 4.09 -18.64 -20.73
N HIS A 168 4.34 -19.23 -19.54
CA HIS A 168 5.71 -19.44 -19.04
C HIS A 168 5.89 -20.33 -17.79
N LEU A 169 4.87 -21.07 -17.32
CA LEU A 169 5.05 -22.15 -16.31
C LEU A 169 5.04 -23.54 -16.96
#